data_AF-A0A5E4IUJ9-F1
#
_entry.id   AF-A0A5E4IUJ9-F1
#
_cell.length_a   1.000
_cell.length_b   1.000
_cell.length_c   1.000
_cell.angle_alpha   90.00
_cell.angle_beta   90.00
_cell.angle_gamma   90.00
#
_symmetry.space_group_name_H-M   'P 1'
#
loop_
_entity.id
_entity.type
_entity.pdbx_description
1 polymer ?
#
loop_
_entity_poly.entity_id
_entity_poly.type
_entity_poly.pdbx_seq_one_letter_code
_entity_poly.pdbx_strand_id
1 'polypeptide(L)'
;MRNALVFVLLLASFAAAFDWTATFASGCHVQGRSFSAQVTIIDTGTPMGMWFNAVQLKTTAGDVFAASVTDPNGWLLGSGESKTVTVNGIYPGPNEGNTVLIYYACAYGQVIMPGSTEKDWICSQQSLGIDITPLSQYRCSYDGDCPSNQYCLESGCTSQCVPVTQQCGHFVGGTWVPYECCTDTQCGSGSVCESHVCVGMTCPCGFVSGHKCVPYECCRDSQCGYGFYCTNNNHCAKYQCMADSDCSNTQDCSNHVCTSIICPSCAYVSNRQCVSYSCCDGSACPANSECVNHACSALSCGSCAYISNHTCVNYECCSDGACADTESCSNHACSALSCQYGYYASNHECVKYGCMDNNDCASDSVCSTHSCVAAQCPSNQLVMNHACAMLSGTDALFGFVKDNRYVSYLSGEGISTNPIPALLFLAVLAGIGYFAWTRYGNAGKKR
;
A
#
# COMPACT_ATOMS: atom_id res chain seq x y z
N MET A 1 -94.31 -84.62 -77.36
CA MET A 1 -93.06 -83.90 -77.66
C MET A 1 -93.34 -82.40 -77.67
N ARG A 2 -92.85 -81.64 -76.69
CA ARG A 2 -92.72 -80.17 -76.76
C ARG A 2 -91.71 -79.72 -75.70
N ASN A 3 -90.64 -79.10 -76.21
CA ASN A 3 -89.44 -78.57 -75.58
C ASN A 3 -89.55 -78.23 -74.08
N ALA A 4 -88.80 -78.94 -73.23
CA ALA A 4 -88.37 -78.39 -71.95
C ALA A 4 -87.29 -77.34 -72.22
N LEU A 5 -87.62 -76.06 -72.05
CA LEU A 5 -86.65 -74.97 -72.18
C LEU A 5 -85.77 -74.97 -70.92
N VAL A 6 -84.64 -75.68 -70.97
CA VAL A 6 -83.65 -75.66 -69.89
C VAL A 6 -83.04 -74.26 -69.85
N PHE A 7 -83.59 -73.42 -68.98
CA PHE A 7 -82.95 -72.17 -68.57
C PHE A 7 -81.70 -72.55 -67.78
N VAL A 8 -80.59 -72.74 -68.49
CA VAL A 8 -79.28 -72.64 -67.88
C VAL A 8 -79.18 -71.22 -67.36
N LEU A 9 -79.39 -71.04 -66.06
CA LEU A 9 -78.89 -69.84 -65.39
C LEU A 9 -77.38 -69.88 -65.55
N LEU A 10 -76.91 -69.19 -66.58
CA LEU A 10 -75.63 -68.50 -66.51
C LEU A 10 -75.72 -67.59 -65.29
N LEU A 11 -75.29 -68.13 -64.15
CA LEU A 11 -74.66 -67.36 -63.10
C LEU A 11 -73.44 -66.71 -63.74
N ALA A 12 -73.70 -65.60 -64.45
CA ALA A 12 -72.70 -64.61 -64.73
C ALA A 12 -72.22 -64.17 -63.35
N SER A 13 -71.08 -64.74 -62.93
CA SER A 13 -70.38 -64.30 -61.75
C SER A 13 -70.02 -62.84 -62.00
N PHE A 14 -70.85 -61.93 -61.50
CA PHE A 14 -70.60 -60.50 -61.48
C PHE A 14 -69.39 -60.29 -60.57
N ALA A 15 -68.20 -60.50 -61.14
CA ALA A 15 -66.91 -60.13 -60.57
C ALA A 15 -66.85 -58.60 -60.57
N ALA A 16 -67.64 -58.01 -59.67
CA ALA A 16 -67.75 -56.60 -59.44
C ALA A 16 -66.37 -56.12 -58.99
N ALA A 17 -65.69 -55.42 -59.89
CA ALA A 17 -64.28 -55.11 -59.76
C ALA A 17 -64.14 -53.83 -58.91
N PHE A 18 -63.48 -53.97 -57.76
CA PHE A 18 -63.22 -52.86 -56.84
C PHE A 18 -61.73 -52.76 -56.55
N ASP A 19 -61.24 -51.53 -56.52
CA ASP A 19 -59.91 -51.23 -56.01
C ASP A 19 -60.01 -50.52 -54.66
N TRP A 20 -59.01 -50.76 -53.80
CA TRP A 20 -59.03 -50.38 -52.39
C TRP A 20 -57.64 -49.91 -51.96
N THR A 21 -57.53 -48.66 -51.52
CA THR A 21 -56.28 -48.15 -50.92
C THR A 21 -56.52 -47.78 -49.47
N ALA A 22 -55.72 -48.35 -48.56
CA ALA A 22 -55.75 -48.05 -47.14
C ALA A 22 -54.46 -47.35 -46.73
N THR A 23 -54.53 -46.09 -46.30
CA THR A 23 -53.39 -45.32 -45.81
C THR A 23 -53.47 -45.13 -44.31
N PHE A 24 -52.35 -45.36 -43.63
CA PHE A 24 -52.22 -45.27 -42.18
C PHE A 24 -51.35 -44.07 -41.84
N ALA A 25 -51.62 -43.41 -40.72
CA ALA A 25 -50.75 -42.33 -40.24
C ALA A 25 -49.33 -42.85 -40.01
N SER A 26 -48.32 -42.12 -40.49
CA SER A 26 -46.91 -42.46 -40.35
C SER A 26 -46.49 -42.46 -38.88
N GLY A 27 -46.06 -43.61 -38.37
CA GLY A 27 -45.61 -43.77 -36.99
C GLY A 27 -45.50 -45.24 -36.61
N CYS A 28 -45.13 -45.50 -35.36
CA CYS A 28 -44.98 -46.86 -34.86
C CYS A 28 -46.33 -47.50 -34.51
N HIS A 29 -46.64 -48.60 -35.19
CA HIS A 29 -47.89 -49.35 -35.01
C HIS A 29 -47.84 -50.20 -33.73
N VAL A 30 -47.90 -49.59 -32.56
CA VAL A 30 -47.77 -50.29 -31.27
C VAL A 30 -49.08 -50.99 -30.89
N GLN A 31 -49.00 -52.29 -30.56
CA GLN A 31 -50.09 -53.08 -30.00
C GLN A 31 -50.89 -52.33 -28.93
N GLY A 32 -52.23 -52.38 -29.01
CA GLY A 32 -53.11 -51.78 -28.00
C GLY A 32 -53.23 -50.26 -28.07
N ARG A 33 -52.44 -49.56 -28.90
CA ARG A 33 -52.68 -48.14 -29.20
C ARG A 33 -53.81 -47.97 -30.19
N SER A 34 -54.55 -46.87 -30.03
CA SER A 34 -55.55 -46.44 -31.01
C SER A 34 -54.88 -45.93 -32.28
N PHE A 35 -55.59 -46.06 -33.41
CA PHE A 35 -55.14 -45.53 -34.69
C PHE A 35 -56.30 -44.99 -35.52
N SER A 36 -55.93 -44.24 -36.55
CA SER A 36 -56.82 -43.77 -37.61
C SER A 36 -56.20 -44.11 -38.97
N ALA A 37 -57.00 -44.69 -39.86
CA ALA A 37 -56.61 -45.03 -41.22
C ALA A 37 -57.67 -44.48 -42.20
N GLN A 38 -57.25 -44.07 -43.39
CA GLN A 38 -58.16 -43.68 -44.46
C GLN A 38 -58.27 -44.83 -45.46
N VAL A 39 -59.48 -45.34 -45.66
CA VAL A 39 -59.78 -46.40 -46.63
C VAL A 39 -60.53 -45.77 -47.80
N THR A 40 -59.90 -45.73 -48.98
CA THR A 40 -60.54 -45.29 -50.22
C THR A 40 -61.02 -46.49 -51.02
N ILE A 41 -62.32 -46.49 -51.29
CA ILE A 41 -63.06 -47.46 -52.09
C ILE A 41 -63.18 -46.91 -53.51
N ILE A 42 -62.98 -47.72 -54.55
CA ILE A 42 -63.15 -47.34 -55.95
C ILE A 42 -64.03 -48.39 -56.65
N ASP A 43 -65.14 -47.98 -57.25
CA ASP A 43 -65.88 -48.83 -58.19
C ASP A 43 -65.20 -48.75 -59.56
N THR A 44 -64.68 -49.88 -60.06
CA THR A 44 -63.97 -49.92 -61.35
C THR A 44 -64.86 -50.42 -62.50
N GLY A 45 -66.15 -50.67 -62.29
CA GLY A 45 -67.07 -50.95 -63.42
C GLY A 45 -68.48 -51.49 -63.14
N THR A 46 -69.12 -51.29 -61.98
CA THR A 46 -70.50 -51.80 -61.79
C THR A 46 -71.55 -50.96 -62.55
N PRO A 47 -72.32 -51.54 -63.49
CA PRO A 47 -73.22 -50.74 -64.36
C PRO A 47 -74.39 -50.05 -63.65
N MET A 48 -74.68 -50.42 -62.40
CA MET A 48 -75.79 -49.90 -61.60
C MET A 48 -75.32 -49.14 -60.35
N GLY A 49 -74.00 -49.04 -60.15
CA GLY A 49 -73.40 -48.62 -58.88
C GLY A 49 -73.64 -49.63 -57.76
N MET A 50 -73.06 -49.36 -56.59
CA MET A 50 -73.33 -50.12 -55.36
C MET A 50 -73.59 -49.21 -54.17
N TRP A 51 -74.56 -49.61 -53.36
CA TRP A 51 -74.81 -49.01 -52.06
C TRP A 51 -73.95 -49.72 -51.01
N PHE A 52 -73.32 -49.01 -50.10
CA PHE A 52 -72.67 -49.64 -48.93
C PHE A 52 -72.87 -48.79 -47.65
N ASN A 53 -72.77 -49.44 -46.48
CA ASN A 53 -73.17 -48.85 -45.19
C ASN A 53 -72.05 -48.74 -44.14
N ALA A 54 -71.00 -49.56 -44.22
CA ALA A 54 -69.92 -49.60 -43.23
C ALA A 54 -68.63 -50.15 -43.84
N VAL A 55 -67.49 -49.82 -43.24
CA VAL A 55 -66.15 -50.33 -43.59
C VAL A 55 -65.52 -50.99 -42.37
N GLN A 56 -64.95 -52.18 -42.53
CA GLN A 56 -64.24 -52.93 -41.49
C GLN A 56 -62.82 -53.29 -41.95
N LEU A 57 -61.86 -53.23 -41.02
CA LEU A 57 -60.53 -53.81 -41.17
C LEU A 57 -60.46 -55.10 -40.33
N LYS A 58 -60.00 -56.19 -40.94
CA LYS A 58 -59.98 -57.53 -40.34
C LYS A 58 -58.59 -58.16 -40.30
N THR A 59 -58.34 -59.00 -39.30
CA THR A 59 -57.14 -59.85 -39.18
C THR A 59 -57.15 -61.00 -40.20
N THR A 60 -56.03 -61.70 -40.32
CA THR A 60 -55.92 -63.04 -40.96
C THR A 60 -56.99 -64.04 -40.50
N ALA A 61 -57.37 -63.99 -39.23
CA ALA A 61 -58.39 -64.89 -38.64
C ALA A 61 -59.83 -64.38 -38.82
N GLY A 62 -60.01 -63.18 -39.39
CA GLY A 62 -61.32 -62.56 -39.62
C GLY A 62 -61.80 -61.62 -38.51
N ASP A 63 -61.03 -61.44 -37.43
CA ASP A 63 -61.40 -60.57 -36.31
C ASP A 63 -61.45 -59.10 -36.75
N VAL A 64 -62.53 -58.39 -36.40
CA VAL A 64 -62.65 -56.95 -36.66
C VAL A 64 -61.89 -56.18 -35.58
N PHE A 65 -60.81 -55.49 -35.97
CA PHE A 65 -59.99 -54.68 -35.04
C PHE A 65 -60.20 -53.16 -35.23
N ALA A 66 -60.84 -52.76 -36.35
CA ALA A 66 -61.28 -51.40 -36.60
C ALA A 66 -62.53 -51.39 -37.48
N ALA A 67 -63.45 -50.46 -37.22
CA ALA A 67 -64.68 -50.33 -37.98
C ALA A 67 -65.12 -48.87 -38.08
N SER A 68 -65.69 -48.49 -39.22
CA SER A 68 -66.35 -47.23 -39.45
C SER A 68 -67.78 -47.51 -39.89
N VAL A 69 -68.73 -47.20 -39.01
CA VAL A 69 -70.15 -47.09 -39.38
C VAL A 69 -70.29 -45.72 -40.04
N THR A 70 -70.42 -45.72 -41.37
CA THR A 70 -70.72 -44.49 -42.10
C THR A 70 -72.18 -44.09 -41.91
N ASP A 71 -72.64 -43.04 -42.60
CA ASP A 71 -74.01 -42.52 -42.55
C ASP A 71 -75.07 -43.62 -42.36
N PRO A 72 -76.05 -43.47 -41.45
CA PRO A 72 -77.05 -44.52 -41.18
C PRO A 72 -77.89 -44.90 -42.41
N ASN A 73 -77.96 -44.04 -43.43
CA ASN A 73 -78.56 -44.38 -44.72
C ASN A 73 -77.60 -45.22 -45.59
N GLY A 74 -76.29 -45.00 -45.46
CA GLY A 74 -75.22 -45.45 -46.37
C GLY A 74 -74.96 -44.45 -47.49
N TRP A 75 -74.13 -44.82 -48.45
CA TRP A 75 -73.88 -44.04 -49.67
C TRP A 75 -73.87 -44.95 -50.91
N LEU A 76 -74.18 -44.35 -52.06
CA LEU A 76 -74.03 -44.94 -53.38
C LEU A 76 -72.65 -44.56 -53.96
N LEU A 77 -72.01 -45.51 -54.62
CA LEU A 77 -70.89 -45.28 -55.54
C LEU A 77 -71.31 -45.74 -56.93
N GLY A 78 -71.18 -44.87 -57.94
CA GLY A 78 -71.32 -45.22 -59.35
C GLY A 78 -70.00 -45.72 -59.97
N SER A 79 -70.09 -46.37 -61.13
CA SER A 79 -68.93 -46.83 -61.92
C SER A 79 -67.91 -45.71 -62.16
N GLY A 80 -66.70 -45.87 -61.64
CA GLY A 80 -65.60 -44.91 -61.74
C GLY A 80 -65.53 -43.89 -60.58
N GLU A 81 -66.50 -43.88 -59.66
CA GLU A 81 -66.46 -43.04 -58.47
C GLU A 81 -65.62 -43.67 -57.35
N SER A 82 -65.20 -42.83 -56.39
CA SER A 82 -64.47 -43.28 -55.21
C SER A 82 -64.92 -42.58 -53.93
N LYS A 83 -64.76 -43.27 -52.80
CA LYS A 83 -65.11 -42.76 -51.46
C LYS A 83 -64.02 -43.09 -50.45
N THR A 84 -63.40 -42.06 -49.88
CA THR A 84 -62.54 -42.20 -48.71
C THR A 84 -63.36 -42.18 -47.42
N VAL A 85 -63.10 -43.14 -46.54
CA VAL A 85 -63.72 -43.31 -45.22
C VAL A 85 -62.63 -43.40 -44.17
N THR A 86 -62.71 -42.56 -43.13
CA THR A 86 -61.83 -42.69 -41.96
C THR A 86 -62.31 -43.85 -41.09
N VAL A 87 -61.42 -44.78 -40.79
CA VAL A 87 -61.63 -45.94 -39.92
C VAL A 87 -60.74 -45.79 -38.70
N ASN A 88 -61.35 -45.81 -37.52
CA ASN A 88 -60.64 -45.77 -36.24
C ASN A 88 -60.72 -47.15 -35.57
N GLY A 89 -59.67 -47.50 -34.83
CA GLY A 89 -59.61 -48.79 -34.12
C GLY A 89 -58.42 -48.86 -33.18
N ILE A 90 -58.11 -50.08 -32.74
CA ILE A 90 -56.99 -50.39 -31.84
C ILE A 90 -56.12 -51.45 -32.53
N TYR A 91 -54.79 -51.28 -32.49
CA TYR A 91 -53.90 -52.30 -33.06
C TYR A 91 -54.04 -53.62 -32.28
N PRO A 92 -54.36 -54.75 -32.95
CA PRO A 92 -54.59 -56.02 -32.28
C PRO A 92 -53.32 -56.57 -31.62
N GLY A 93 -53.50 -57.55 -30.75
CA GLY A 93 -52.38 -58.31 -30.20
C GLY A 93 -51.65 -59.11 -31.28
N PRO A 94 -50.34 -59.38 -31.11
CA PRO A 94 -49.65 -60.41 -31.88
C PRO A 94 -50.21 -61.78 -31.46
N ASN A 95 -51.23 -62.25 -32.18
CA ASN A 95 -51.60 -63.66 -32.16
C ASN A 95 -50.39 -64.49 -32.65
N GLU A 96 -50.15 -65.65 -32.04
CA GLU A 96 -48.94 -66.45 -32.22
C GLU A 96 -48.73 -66.88 -33.68
N GLY A 97 -47.96 -66.08 -34.43
CA GLY A 97 -47.80 -66.23 -35.88
C GLY A 97 -47.20 -65.02 -36.61
N ASN A 98 -47.26 -63.82 -36.01
CA ASN A 98 -46.42 -62.65 -36.32
C ASN A 98 -46.21 -62.29 -37.82
N THR A 99 -47.31 -62.09 -38.55
CA THR A 99 -47.46 -60.87 -39.37
C THR A 99 -48.93 -60.46 -39.31
N VAL A 100 -49.22 -59.21 -38.90
CA VAL A 100 -50.58 -58.68 -38.99
C VAL A 100 -50.75 -58.12 -40.41
N LEU A 101 -50.90 -59.07 -41.34
CA LEU A 101 -51.44 -58.79 -42.66
C LEU A 101 -52.87 -58.33 -42.45
N ILE A 102 -53.08 -57.01 -42.57
CA ILE A 102 -54.39 -56.38 -42.60
C ILE A 102 -54.98 -56.79 -43.94
N TYR A 103 -55.68 -57.92 -43.94
CA TYR A 103 -55.91 -58.62 -45.19
C TYR A 103 -56.88 -57.84 -46.06
N TYR A 104 -58.09 -57.54 -45.58
CA TYR A 104 -59.11 -56.92 -46.44
C TYR A 104 -59.86 -55.80 -45.73
N ALA A 105 -59.97 -54.66 -46.42
CA ALA A 105 -61.11 -53.78 -46.22
C ALA A 105 -62.36 -54.54 -46.70
N CYS A 106 -63.30 -54.75 -45.80
CA CYS A 106 -64.62 -55.29 -46.12
C CYS A 106 -65.65 -54.19 -45.97
N ALA A 107 -66.52 -54.02 -46.96
CA ALA A 107 -67.65 -53.11 -46.88
C ALA A 107 -68.97 -53.85 -47.08
N TYR A 108 -69.97 -53.49 -46.26
CA TYR A 108 -71.29 -54.13 -46.32
C TYR A 108 -72.10 -53.52 -47.45
N GLY A 109 -72.15 -54.23 -48.58
CA GLY A 109 -72.77 -53.77 -49.82
C GLY A 109 -74.20 -54.27 -49.99
N GLN A 110 -75.00 -53.54 -50.75
CA GLN A 110 -76.28 -53.97 -51.27
C GLN A 110 -76.30 -53.82 -52.80
N VAL A 111 -76.41 -54.95 -53.51
CA VAL A 111 -76.59 -54.98 -54.96
C VAL A 111 -78.10 -54.94 -55.26
N ILE A 112 -78.54 -53.93 -56.01
CA ILE A 112 -79.94 -53.74 -56.38
C ILE A 112 -80.14 -54.31 -57.79
N MET A 113 -80.62 -55.55 -57.88
CA MET A 113 -81.00 -56.17 -59.14
C MET A 113 -82.51 -56.00 -59.41
N PRO A 114 -82.98 -55.98 -60.67
CA PRO A 114 -84.40 -55.92 -60.98
C PRO A 114 -85.18 -57.10 -60.38
N GLY A 115 -85.84 -56.88 -59.24
CA GLY A 115 -86.66 -57.87 -58.53
C GLY A 115 -85.96 -58.63 -57.40
N SER A 116 -84.70 -58.33 -57.06
CA SER A 116 -84.02 -58.92 -55.90
C SER A 116 -83.08 -57.95 -55.20
N THR A 117 -82.68 -58.29 -53.98
CA THR A 117 -81.77 -57.50 -53.15
C THR A 117 -80.92 -58.46 -52.36
N GLU A 118 -79.63 -58.50 -52.68
CA GLU A 118 -78.63 -59.30 -51.98
C GLU A 118 -77.72 -58.36 -51.20
N LYS A 119 -77.36 -58.77 -49.97
CA LYS A 119 -76.51 -57.99 -49.07
C LYS A 119 -75.44 -58.86 -48.47
N ASP A 120 -74.18 -58.52 -48.69
CA ASP A 120 -73.04 -59.27 -48.15
C ASP A 120 -71.82 -58.35 -47.93
N TRP A 121 -70.80 -58.88 -47.26
CA TRP A 121 -69.51 -58.22 -47.07
C TRP A 121 -68.61 -58.42 -48.28
N ILE A 122 -68.54 -57.39 -49.12
CA ILE A 122 -67.59 -57.35 -50.22
C ILE A 122 -66.23 -56.96 -49.64
N CYS A 123 -65.31 -57.91 -49.63
CA CYS A 123 -63.94 -57.75 -49.17
C CYS A 123 -62.98 -57.69 -50.36
N SER A 124 -61.90 -56.91 -50.23
CA SER A 124 -60.75 -56.96 -51.16
C SER A 124 -60.11 -58.37 -51.22
N GLN A 125 -59.15 -58.57 -52.12
CA GLN A 125 -58.22 -59.73 -52.11
C GLN A 125 -56.74 -59.33 -51.91
N GLN A 126 -56.44 -58.05 -51.70
CA GLN A 126 -55.07 -57.54 -51.48
C GLN A 126 -54.79 -57.21 -50.01
N SER A 127 -53.88 -57.95 -49.39
CA SER A 127 -53.32 -57.64 -48.06
C SER A 127 -52.43 -56.42 -48.05
N LEU A 128 -52.57 -55.61 -47.01
CA LEU A 128 -51.54 -54.68 -46.56
C LEU A 128 -50.78 -55.28 -45.37
N GLY A 129 -49.47 -55.50 -45.52
CA GLY A 129 -48.62 -55.89 -44.39
C GLY A 129 -48.29 -54.67 -43.52
N ILE A 130 -48.59 -54.73 -42.23
CA ILE A 130 -48.16 -53.73 -41.25
C ILE A 130 -47.45 -54.42 -40.09
N ASP A 131 -46.22 -53.99 -39.81
CA ASP A 131 -45.42 -54.48 -38.70
C ASP A 131 -45.89 -53.86 -37.37
N ILE A 132 -46.75 -54.60 -36.66
CA ILE A 132 -47.23 -54.21 -35.34
C ILE A 132 -46.15 -54.51 -34.29
N THR A 133 -45.68 -53.47 -33.61
CA THR A 133 -44.69 -53.60 -32.53
C THR A 133 -45.37 -54.12 -31.25
N PRO A 134 -44.89 -55.22 -30.63
CA PRO A 134 -45.44 -55.71 -29.37
C PRO A 134 -45.30 -54.70 -28.24
N LEU A 135 -46.31 -54.58 -27.39
CA LEU A 135 -46.33 -53.62 -26.27
C LEU A 135 -45.15 -53.82 -25.30
N SER A 136 -44.63 -55.04 -25.19
CA SER A 136 -43.46 -55.39 -24.37
C SER A 136 -42.13 -54.73 -24.81
N GLN A 137 -42.07 -54.19 -26.03
CA GLN A 137 -40.91 -53.49 -26.60
C GLN A 137 -41.04 -51.95 -26.54
N TYR A 138 -42.21 -51.43 -26.14
CA TYR A 138 -42.48 -50.00 -26.00
C TYR A 138 -42.88 -49.70 -24.55
N ARG A 139 -41.88 -49.49 -23.68
CA ARG A 139 -42.04 -49.46 -22.22
C ARG A 139 -42.38 -48.09 -21.63
N CYS A 140 -42.21 -47.02 -22.39
CA CYS A 140 -42.45 -45.64 -21.98
C CYS A 140 -42.74 -44.75 -23.19
N SER A 141 -43.38 -43.61 -22.98
CA SER A 141 -43.69 -42.60 -24.00
C SER A 141 -43.20 -41.19 -23.63
N TYR A 142 -42.89 -40.99 -22.35
CA TYR A 142 -42.32 -39.78 -21.74
C TYR A 142 -41.67 -40.20 -20.42
N ASP A 143 -40.77 -39.38 -19.85
CA ASP A 143 -39.99 -39.76 -18.66
C ASP A 143 -40.86 -40.08 -17.43
N GLY A 144 -42.06 -39.50 -17.34
CA GLY A 144 -43.05 -39.80 -16.30
C GLY A 144 -43.65 -41.22 -16.34
N ASP A 145 -43.45 -41.99 -17.41
CA ASP A 145 -43.74 -43.44 -17.43
C ASP A 145 -42.64 -44.26 -16.72
N CYS A 146 -41.47 -43.65 -16.46
CA CYS A 146 -40.30 -44.32 -15.88
C CYS A 146 -40.18 -44.08 -14.36
N PRO A 147 -39.51 -44.99 -13.62
CA PRO A 147 -39.09 -44.74 -12.24
C PRO A 147 -38.23 -43.47 -12.12
N SER A 148 -38.28 -42.79 -10.98
CA SER A 148 -37.65 -41.48 -10.75
C SER A 148 -36.11 -41.42 -10.83
N ASN A 149 -35.44 -42.53 -11.14
CA ASN A 149 -34.01 -42.63 -11.41
C ASN A 149 -33.69 -43.07 -12.85
N GLN A 150 -34.69 -43.03 -13.74
CA GLN A 150 -34.62 -43.45 -15.14
C GLN A 150 -35.29 -42.41 -16.04
N TYR A 151 -34.88 -42.34 -17.31
CA TYR A 151 -35.54 -41.52 -18.35
C TYR A 151 -35.92 -42.40 -19.54
N CYS A 152 -36.87 -41.95 -20.36
CA CYS A 152 -37.35 -42.71 -21.51
C CYS A 152 -36.43 -42.52 -22.72
N LEU A 153 -35.75 -43.59 -23.14
CA LEU A 153 -34.98 -43.62 -24.38
C LEU A 153 -35.80 -44.31 -25.47
N GLU A 154 -36.36 -43.51 -26.38
CA GLU A 154 -36.94 -44.00 -27.64
C GLU A 154 -35.84 -44.28 -28.68
N SER A 155 -35.98 -45.37 -29.43
CA SER A 155 -35.07 -45.76 -30.50
C SER A 155 -35.83 -46.46 -31.63
N GLY A 156 -36.24 -45.68 -32.64
CA GLY A 156 -37.15 -46.17 -33.68
C GLY A 156 -38.53 -46.46 -33.08
N CYS A 157 -38.99 -47.71 -33.18
CA CYS A 157 -40.26 -48.14 -32.57
C CYS A 157 -40.11 -48.87 -31.22
N THR A 158 -38.92 -48.89 -30.62
CA THR A 158 -38.72 -49.40 -29.27
C THR A 158 -38.52 -48.26 -28.28
N SER A 159 -38.94 -48.46 -27.03
CA SER A 159 -38.69 -47.49 -25.95
C SER A 159 -38.38 -48.21 -24.64
N GLN A 160 -37.41 -47.68 -23.89
CA GLN A 160 -36.95 -48.27 -22.65
C GLN A 160 -36.57 -47.20 -21.62
N CYS A 161 -36.95 -47.42 -20.37
CA CYS A 161 -36.46 -46.62 -19.25
C CYS A 161 -35.01 -47.00 -18.95
N VAL A 162 -34.09 -46.04 -19.10
CA VAL A 162 -32.64 -46.22 -18.90
C VAL A 162 -32.16 -45.48 -17.65
N PRO A 163 -31.27 -46.08 -16.84
CA PRO A 163 -30.80 -45.47 -15.60
C PRO A 163 -29.92 -44.26 -15.85
N VAL A 164 -30.10 -43.24 -15.02
CA VAL A 164 -29.36 -41.97 -15.10
C VAL A 164 -27.96 -42.21 -14.52
N THR A 165 -26.96 -42.39 -15.39
CA THR A 165 -25.59 -42.73 -15.00
C THR A 165 -24.72 -41.52 -14.64
N GLN A 166 -25.23 -40.29 -14.78
CA GLN A 166 -24.54 -39.09 -14.32
C GLN A 166 -24.78 -38.89 -12.81
N GLN A 167 -23.71 -38.89 -12.03
CA GLN A 167 -23.77 -38.98 -10.56
C GLN A 167 -23.94 -37.63 -9.83
N CYS A 168 -24.13 -36.52 -10.56
CA CYS A 168 -24.14 -35.17 -9.98
C CYS A 168 -25.13 -34.24 -10.69
N GLY A 169 -26.35 -34.15 -10.17
CA GLY A 169 -27.43 -33.31 -10.70
C GLY A 169 -28.81 -33.72 -10.18
N HIS A 170 -29.85 -33.12 -10.73
CA HIS A 170 -31.26 -33.41 -10.43
C HIS A 170 -32.14 -33.23 -11.66
N PHE A 171 -33.32 -33.86 -11.68
CA PHE A 171 -34.32 -33.65 -12.73
C PHE A 171 -35.24 -32.47 -12.41
N VAL A 172 -35.43 -31.60 -13.39
CA VAL A 172 -36.46 -30.55 -13.40
C VAL A 172 -37.17 -30.61 -14.75
N GLY A 173 -38.44 -30.99 -14.76
CA GLY A 173 -39.28 -31.00 -15.98
C GLY A 173 -38.73 -31.84 -17.14
N GLY A 174 -38.27 -33.07 -16.88
CA GLY A 174 -37.67 -33.96 -17.89
C GLY A 174 -36.23 -33.61 -18.27
N THR A 175 -35.70 -32.45 -17.85
CA THR A 175 -34.30 -32.08 -18.10
C THR A 175 -33.43 -32.45 -16.91
N TRP A 176 -32.27 -33.07 -17.17
CA TRP A 176 -31.21 -33.24 -16.17
C TRP A 176 -30.44 -31.93 -16.01
N VAL A 177 -30.51 -31.35 -14.82
CA VAL A 177 -29.77 -30.15 -14.44
C VAL A 177 -28.57 -30.58 -13.59
N PRO A 178 -27.32 -30.48 -14.10
CA PRO A 178 -26.13 -30.80 -13.31
C PRO A 178 -26.01 -29.82 -12.14
N TYR A 179 -25.49 -30.31 -11.02
CA TYR A 179 -25.14 -29.46 -9.89
C TYR A 179 -23.81 -28.71 -10.14
N GLU A 180 -23.59 -27.60 -9.43
CA GLU A 180 -22.29 -26.90 -9.46
C GLU A 180 -21.17 -27.81 -8.93
N CYS A 181 -21.47 -28.58 -7.88
CA CYS A 181 -20.55 -29.53 -7.28
C CYS A 181 -21.26 -30.73 -6.62
N CYS A 182 -20.51 -31.82 -6.44
CA CYS A 182 -20.84 -32.92 -5.53
C CYS A 182 -19.67 -33.34 -4.62
N THR A 183 -18.49 -32.72 -4.79
CA THR A 183 -17.28 -32.92 -3.97
C THR A 183 -16.49 -31.61 -3.92
N ASP A 184 -15.76 -31.37 -2.83
CA ASP A 184 -14.97 -30.13 -2.67
C ASP A 184 -13.95 -29.93 -3.79
N THR A 185 -13.39 -31.02 -4.31
CA THR A 185 -12.41 -31.03 -5.41
C THR A 185 -12.95 -30.57 -6.77
N GLN A 186 -14.26 -30.31 -6.88
CA GLN A 186 -14.86 -29.64 -8.05
C GLN A 186 -14.94 -28.12 -7.87
N CYS A 187 -14.80 -27.60 -6.65
CA CYS A 187 -14.80 -26.19 -6.34
C CYS A 187 -13.41 -25.56 -6.44
N GLY A 188 -13.34 -24.22 -6.51
CA GLY A 188 -12.09 -23.48 -6.44
C GLY A 188 -11.36 -23.68 -5.10
N SER A 189 -10.05 -23.40 -5.06
CA SER A 189 -9.16 -23.68 -3.92
C SER A 189 -9.44 -22.89 -2.63
N GLY A 190 -10.47 -22.03 -2.61
CA GLY A 190 -11.00 -21.32 -1.43
C GLY A 190 -12.43 -21.72 -1.04
N SER A 191 -13.02 -22.72 -1.70
CA SER A 191 -14.43 -23.12 -1.54
C SER A 191 -14.59 -24.60 -1.19
N VAL A 192 -15.74 -24.94 -0.62
CA VAL A 192 -16.21 -26.31 -0.31
C VAL A 192 -17.59 -26.53 -0.93
N CYS A 193 -17.99 -27.79 -1.11
CA CYS A 193 -19.28 -28.13 -1.70
C CYS A 193 -20.35 -28.31 -0.62
N GLU A 194 -21.16 -27.28 -0.38
CA GLU A 194 -22.27 -27.33 0.58
C GLU A 194 -23.60 -27.26 -0.16
N SER A 195 -24.50 -28.23 0.10
CA SER A 195 -25.81 -28.31 -0.54
C SER A 195 -25.77 -28.18 -2.07
N HIS A 196 -24.75 -28.78 -2.71
CA HIS A 196 -24.49 -28.77 -4.16
C HIS A 196 -24.09 -27.43 -4.78
N VAL A 197 -23.66 -26.47 -3.95
CA VAL A 197 -23.15 -25.13 -4.33
C VAL A 197 -21.73 -24.94 -3.78
N CYS A 198 -20.86 -24.27 -4.54
CA CYS A 198 -19.46 -24.02 -4.15
C CYS A 198 -19.32 -22.79 -3.22
N VAL A 199 -19.69 -22.95 -1.95
CA VAL A 199 -19.60 -21.88 -0.95
C VAL A 199 -18.15 -21.55 -0.58
N GLY A 200 -17.83 -20.25 -0.47
CA GLY A 200 -16.51 -19.77 -0.08
C GLY A 200 -16.23 -20.04 1.41
N MET A 201 -15.19 -20.83 1.70
CA MET A 201 -14.86 -21.20 3.07
C MET A 201 -14.05 -20.10 3.76
N THR A 202 -14.55 -19.62 4.89
CA THR A 202 -13.82 -18.68 5.76
C THR A 202 -13.26 -19.40 6.98
N CYS A 203 -11.98 -19.18 7.27
CA CYS A 203 -11.29 -19.76 8.43
C CYS A 203 -11.12 -18.67 9.51
N PRO A 204 -11.86 -18.69 10.63
CA PRO A 204 -11.79 -17.63 11.64
C PRO A 204 -10.42 -17.48 12.33
N CYS A 205 -9.59 -18.52 12.25
CA CYS A 205 -8.22 -18.55 12.75
C CYS A 205 -7.36 -19.54 11.94
N GLY A 206 -7.13 -19.23 10.66
CA GLY A 206 -6.35 -20.09 9.78
C GLY A 206 -6.38 -19.65 8.31
N PHE A 207 -5.85 -20.50 7.44
CA PHE A 207 -5.91 -20.34 5.99
C PHE A 207 -6.50 -21.58 5.32
N VAL A 208 -7.07 -21.42 4.12
CA VAL A 208 -7.58 -22.56 3.35
C VAL A 208 -6.40 -23.25 2.65
N SER A 209 -6.29 -24.57 2.81
CA SER A 209 -5.39 -25.42 2.03
C SER A 209 -6.02 -26.79 1.80
N GLY A 210 -6.06 -27.26 0.55
CA GLY A 210 -6.64 -28.56 0.21
C GLY A 210 -8.09 -28.74 0.69
N HIS A 211 -8.92 -27.69 0.52
CA HIS A 211 -10.32 -27.62 0.98
C HIS A 211 -10.51 -27.81 2.50
N LYS A 212 -9.46 -27.53 3.30
CA LYS A 212 -9.51 -27.56 4.77
C LYS A 212 -8.97 -26.25 5.35
N CYS A 213 -9.51 -25.83 6.49
CA CYS A 213 -8.87 -24.78 7.28
C CYS A 213 -7.65 -25.37 7.99
N VAL A 214 -6.46 -24.89 7.63
CA VAL A 214 -5.22 -25.11 8.37
C VAL A 214 -5.14 -24.02 9.45
N PRO A 215 -5.10 -24.38 10.75
CA PRO A 215 -4.99 -23.38 11.81
C PRO A 215 -3.69 -22.57 11.72
N TYR A 216 -3.77 -21.31 12.13
CA TYR A 216 -2.59 -20.49 12.39
C TYR A 216 -1.98 -20.83 13.78
N GLU A 217 -0.71 -20.45 14.01
CA GLU A 217 -0.03 -20.65 15.30
C GLU A 217 -0.77 -19.92 16.45
N CYS A 218 -1.26 -18.72 16.16
CA CYS A 218 -2.04 -17.88 17.05
C CYS A 218 -2.97 -16.98 16.23
N CYS A 219 -4.05 -16.49 16.86
CA CYS A 219 -4.88 -15.40 16.32
C CYS A 219 -5.22 -14.33 17.39
N ARG A 220 -4.70 -14.50 18.62
CA ARG A 220 -4.78 -13.56 19.75
C ARG A 220 -3.57 -13.81 20.66
N ASP A 221 -3.11 -12.77 21.35
CA ASP A 221 -1.94 -12.86 22.25
C ASP A 221 -2.11 -13.91 23.34
N SER A 222 -3.34 -14.14 23.81
CA SER A 222 -3.67 -15.16 24.81
C SER A 222 -3.48 -16.62 24.34
N GLN A 223 -3.13 -16.85 23.08
CA GLN A 223 -2.74 -18.16 22.55
C GLN A 223 -1.21 -18.33 22.51
N CYS A 224 -0.45 -17.24 22.61
CA CYS A 224 0.99 -17.28 22.73
C CYS A 224 1.41 -17.53 24.19
N GLY A 225 2.60 -18.11 24.37
CA GLY A 225 3.17 -18.32 25.70
C GLY A 225 3.51 -17.01 26.42
N TYR A 226 3.69 -17.06 27.75
CA TYR A 226 4.10 -15.89 28.52
C TYR A 226 5.40 -15.27 27.96
N GLY A 227 5.37 -13.97 27.66
CA GLY A 227 6.47 -13.27 27.00
C GLY A 227 6.35 -13.14 25.47
N PHE A 228 5.25 -13.58 24.87
CA PHE A 228 5.00 -13.55 23.42
C PHE A 228 3.63 -12.96 23.08
N TYR A 229 3.50 -12.45 21.84
CA TYR A 229 2.29 -11.85 21.29
C TYR A 229 2.08 -12.26 19.84
N CYS A 230 0.85 -12.15 19.35
CA CYS A 230 0.47 -12.67 18.05
C CYS A 230 0.66 -11.62 16.95
N THR A 231 1.69 -11.81 16.13
CA THR A 231 1.90 -11.01 14.91
C THR A 231 1.06 -11.53 13.75
N ASN A 232 0.43 -10.61 13.01
CA ASN A 232 -0.33 -10.85 11.78
C ASN A 232 -1.41 -11.94 11.85
N ASN A 233 -1.89 -12.27 13.06
CA ASN A 233 -2.75 -13.43 13.34
C ASN A 233 -2.17 -14.76 12.79
N ASN A 234 -0.84 -14.91 12.76
CA ASN A 234 -0.22 -16.16 12.29
C ASN A 234 1.07 -16.60 12.99
N HIS A 235 1.75 -15.75 13.76
CA HIS A 235 3.02 -16.11 14.40
C HIS A 235 3.23 -15.47 15.79
N CYS A 236 3.67 -16.25 16.78
CA CYS A 236 3.98 -15.76 18.13
C CYS A 236 5.38 -15.12 18.20
N ALA A 237 5.44 -13.79 18.08
CA ALA A 237 6.66 -13.03 18.28
C ALA A 237 6.94 -12.78 19.76
N LYS A 238 8.22 -12.73 20.16
CA LYS A 238 8.59 -12.41 21.54
C LYS A 238 8.49 -10.90 21.80
N TYR A 239 7.92 -10.51 22.95
CA TYR A 239 8.04 -9.13 23.46
C TYR A 239 9.51 -8.77 23.74
N GLN A 240 9.86 -7.48 23.68
CA GLN A 240 11.22 -7.03 24.05
C GLN A 240 11.46 -7.14 25.56
N CYS A 241 10.42 -6.87 26.36
CA CYS A 241 10.44 -6.98 27.80
C CYS A 241 9.06 -7.35 28.38
N MET A 242 9.07 -7.95 29.57
CA MET A 242 7.91 -8.22 30.43
C MET A 242 8.03 -7.51 31.78
N ALA A 243 9.25 -7.20 32.22
CA ALA A 243 9.55 -6.33 33.35
C ALA A 243 10.80 -5.47 33.04
N ASP A 244 11.02 -4.42 33.83
CA ASP A 244 12.17 -3.51 33.63
C ASP A 244 13.51 -4.27 33.65
N SER A 245 13.60 -5.33 34.46
CA SER A 245 14.77 -6.23 34.55
C SER A 245 15.26 -6.79 33.21
N ASP A 246 14.39 -6.87 32.21
CA ASP A 246 14.72 -7.39 30.88
C ASP A 246 15.39 -6.32 30.00
N CYS A 247 15.22 -5.04 30.35
CA CYS A 247 15.82 -3.89 29.69
C CYS A 247 17.17 -3.50 30.32
N SER A 248 17.97 -2.69 29.62
CA SER A 248 19.24 -2.18 30.17
C SER A 248 19.01 -1.21 31.34
N ASN A 249 20.05 -0.95 32.16
CA ASN A 249 19.97 -0.11 33.36
C ASN A 249 19.65 1.39 33.08
N THR A 250 19.50 1.79 31.82
CA THR A 250 19.11 3.14 31.38
C THR A 250 17.73 3.19 30.69
N GLN A 251 16.97 2.09 30.73
CA GLN A 251 15.67 1.93 30.09
C GLN A 251 14.67 1.24 31.03
N ASP A 252 13.39 1.58 30.92
CA ASP A 252 12.29 0.87 31.59
C ASP A 252 11.34 0.25 30.56
N CYS A 253 10.59 -0.77 30.99
CA CYS A 253 9.70 -1.55 30.14
C CYS A 253 8.32 -0.90 30.03
N SER A 254 8.11 -0.13 28.96
CA SER A 254 6.83 0.55 28.69
C SER A 254 6.14 -0.08 27.49
N ASN A 255 4.91 -0.59 27.69
CA ASN A 255 4.14 -1.30 26.67
C ASN A 255 4.92 -2.42 25.96
N HIS A 256 5.66 -3.23 26.73
CA HIS A 256 6.51 -4.33 26.26
C HIS A 256 7.71 -3.93 25.36
N VAL A 257 8.08 -2.64 25.35
CA VAL A 257 9.22 -2.07 24.64
C VAL A 257 10.17 -1.41 25.65
N CYS A 258 11.48 -1.60 25.48
CA CYS A 258 12.48 -0.97 26.33
C CYS A 258 12.67 0.52 25.97
N THR A 259 12.02 1.41 26.72
CA THR A 259 12.06 2.86 26.51
C THR A 259 13.13 3.52 27.37
N SER A 260 13.93 4.42 26.81
CA SER A 260 14.97 5.14 27.54
C SER A 260 14.39 6.04 28.63
N ILE A 261 14.98 6.01 29.82
CA ILE A 261 14.58 6.84 30.96
C ILE A 261 14.97 8.30 30.66
N ILE A 262 13.98 9.20 30.62
CA ILE A 262 14.19 10.63 30.37
C ILE A 262 14.29 11.34 31.72
N CYS A 263 15.51 11.73 32.10
CA CYS A 263 15.74 12.51 33.31
C CYS A 263 15.54 14.02 33.10
N PRO A 264 15.31 14.79 34.19
CA PRO A 264 15.41 16.25 34.16
C PRO A 264 16.77 16.74 33.63
N SER A 265 16.83 17.98 33.16
CA SER A 265 18.00 18.60 32.50
C SER A 265 19.31 18.66 33.31
N CYS A 266 19.29 18.24 34.58
CA CYS A 266 20.45 18.18 35.47
C CYS A 266 20.54 16.85 36.24
N ALA A 267 20.17 15.75 35.59
CA ALA A 267 20.33 14.41 36.13
C ALA A 267 20.76 13.41 35.04
N TYR A 268 21.42 12.33 35.45
CA TYR A 268 21.78 11.20 34.60
C TYR A 268 21.12 9.92 35.11
N VAL A 269 20.94 8.94 34.22
CA VAL A 269 20.37 7.65 34.61
C VAL A 269 21.46 6.76 35.20
N SER A 270 21.26 6.30 36.43
CA SER A 270 22.10 5.30 37.09
C SER A 270 21.20 4.31 37.82
N ASN A 271 21.39 3.01 37.56
CA ASN A 271 20.57 1.93 38.14
C ASN A 271 19.04 2.20 38.05
N ARG A 272 18.56 2.63 36.88
CA ARG A 272 17.15 3.01 36.60
C ARG A 272 16.61 4.21 37.40
N GLN A 273 17.48 4.98 38.05
CA GLN A 273 17.09 6.19 38.77
C GLN A 273 17.77 7.42 38.17
N CYS A 274 17.06 8.54 38.15
CA CYS A 274 17.63 9.83 37.79
C CYS A 274 18.43 10.37 38.98
N VAL A 275 19.75 10.22 38.91
CA VAL A 275 20.68 10.77 39.88
C VAL A 275 21.02 12.20 39.46
N SER A 276 20.66 13.18 40.30
CA SER A 276 21.04 14.57 40.08
C SER A 276 22.55 14.72 40.02
N TYR A 277 23.02 15.59 39.12
CA TYR A 277 24.41 16.03 39.13
C TYR A 277 24.73 16.86 40.37
N SER A 278 26.03 16.99 40.70
CA SER A 278 26.46 17.83 41.83
C SER A 278 26.23 19.32 41.57
N CYS A 279 26.19 19.73 40.30
CA CYS A 279 25.78 21.08 39.90
C CYS A 279 25.20 21.12 38.47
N CYS A 280 24.40 22.17 38.22
CA CYS A 280 23.74 22.47 36.95
C CYS A 280 24.28 23.77 36.33
N ASP A 281 24.58 24.71 37.21
CA ASP A 281 25.08 26.06 36.98
C ASP A 281 25.91 26.47 38.22
N GLY A 282 26.49 27.67 38.21
CA GLY A 282 27.32 28.17 39.31
C GLY A 282 26.59 28.34 40.65
N SER A 283 25.28 28.61 40.65
CA SER A 283 24.52 28.88 41.90
C SER A 283 24.27 27.64 42.75
N ALA A 284 24.41 26.45 42.17
CA ALA A 284 24.41 25.18 42.89
C ALA A 284 25.72 24.91 43.65
N CYS A 285 26.79 25.68 43.39
CA CYS A 285 28.10 25.52 43.99
C CYS A 285 28.38 26.50 45.15
N PRO A 286 29.40 26.25 45.98
CA PRO A 286 29.96 27.26 46.88
C PRO A 286 30.44 28.53 46.14
N ALA A 287 30.37 29.69 46.81
CA ALA A 287 30.65 31.01 46.21
C ALA A 287 32.06 31.19 45.60
N ASN A 288 33.02 30.34 45.97
CA ASN A 288 34.39 30.29 45.44
C ASN A 288 34.59 29.22 44.35
N SER A 289 33.52 28.75 43.73
CA SER A 289 33.54 27.66 42.74
C SER A 289 32.53 27.86 41.61
N GLU A 290 32.82 27.23 40.48
CA GLU A 290 32.03 27.21 39.25
C GLU A 290 31.67 25.76 38.89
N CYS A 291 30.58 25.57 38.13
CA CYS A 291 30.14 24.25 37.70
C CYS A 291 30.84 23.84 36.40
N VAL A 292 31.78 22.89 36.50
CA VAL A 292 32.57 22.38 35.37
C VAL A 292 32.34 20.89 35.25
N ASN A 293 31.85 20.43 34.09
CA ASN A 293 31.50 19.03 33.83
C ASN A 293 30.61 18.41 34.93
N HIS A 294 29.59 19.16 35.37
CA HIS A 294 28.63 18.75 36.41
C HIS A 294 29.20 18.55 37.83
N ALA A 295 30.43 18.98 38.09
CA ALA A 295 31.05 19.06 39.41
C ALA A 295 31.48 20.50 39.74
N CYS A 296 31.45 20.88 41.02
CA CYS A 296 31.93 22.20 41.45
C CYS A 296 33.47 22.21 41.49
N SER A 297 34.08 22.97 40.58
CA SER A 297 35.52 23.22 40.54
C SER A 297 35.83 24.56 41.22
N ALA A 298 36.97 24.66 41.92
CA ALA A 298 37.40 25.93 42.50
C ALA A 298 37.63 26.97 41.38
N LEU A 299 37.03 28.15 41.52
CA LEU A 299 37.13 29.23 40.54
C LEU A 299 38.49 29.92 40.71
N SER A 300 39.38 29.78 39.73
CA SER A 300 40.73 30.35 39.79
C SER A 300 40.81 31.67 39.03
N CYS A 301 40.58 32.78 39.72
CA CYS A 301 40.81 34.11 39.18
C CYS A 301 42.30 34.37 38.89
N GLY A 302 42.60 35.25 37.94
CA GLY A 302 43.97 35.72 37.70
C GLY A 302 44.51 36.54 38.87
N SER A 303 45.83 36.77 38.91
CA SER A 303 46.54 37.48 39.99
C SER A 303 46.17 38.97 40.18
N CYS A 304 45.16 39.46 39.46
CA CYS A 304 44.64 40.82 39.53
C CYS A 304 43.11 40.86 39.79
N ALA A 305 42.53 39.79 40.34
CA ALA A 305 41.11 39.69 40.62
C ALA A 305 40.80 38.87 41.86
N TYR A 306 39.67 39.15 42.50
CA TYR A 306 39.11 38.38 43.61
C TYR A 306 37.76 37.77 43.23
N ILE A 307 37.35 36.72 43.94
CA ILE A 307 36.05 36.09 43.70
C ILE A 307 34.95 36.85 44.45
N SER A 308 33.89 37.23 43.76
CA SER A 308 32.65 37.73 44.35
C SER A 308 31.46 37.20 43.56
N ASN A 309 30.47 36.61 44.24
CA ASN A 309 29.24 36.08 43.64
C ASN A 309 29.47 35.22 42.37
N HIS A 310 30.39 34.24 42.44
CA HIS A 310 30.80 33.38 41.31
C HIS A 310 31.43 34.09 40.11
N THR A 311 31.84 35.35 40.27
CA THR A 311 32.56 36.11 39.23
C THR A 311 33.93 36.55 39.73
N CYS A 312 34.91 36.60 38.82
CA CYS A 312 36.18 37.25 39.08
C CYS A 312 36.00 38.75 38.89
N VAL A 313 36.03 39.50 39.98
CA VAL A 313 36.02 40.97 40.00
C VAL A 313 37.47 41.42 40.00
N ASN A 314 37.88 42.15 38.96
CA ASN A 314 39.20 42.75 38.91
C ASN A 314 39.38 43.76 40.05
N TYR A 315 40.60 43.83 40.58
CA TYR A 315 41.02 44.95 41.41
C TYR A 315 41.06 46.26 40.59
N GLU A 316 41.01 47.41 41.28
CA GLU A 316 41.13 48.73 40.63
C GLU A 316 42.52 48.87 39.97
N CYS A 317 43.57 48.36 40.64
CA CYS A 317 44.91 48.30 40.08
C CYS A 317 45.70 47.08 40.58
N CYS A 318 46.75 46.70 39.83
CA CYS A 318 47.75 45.70 40.22
C CYS A 318 49.19 46.08 39.85
N SER A 319 49.36 47.26 39.27
CA SER A 319 50.61 47.94 38.91
C SER A 319 50.27 49.42 38.71
N ASP A 320 51.25 50.31 38.83
CA ASP A 320 51.01 51.75 38.79
C ASP A 320 50.42 52.22 37.45
N GLY A 321 50.86 51.63 36.34
CA GLY A 321 50.34 51.85 34.98
C GLY A 321 48.89 51.39 34.72
N ALA A 322 48.13 51.02 35.75
CA ALA A 322 46.68 50.90 35.70
C ALA A 322 45.94 52.12 36.29
N CYS A 323 46.64 52.99 37.02
CA CYS A 323 46.15 54.24 37.60
C CYS A 323 46.47 55.44 36.68
N ALA A 324 46.10 56.67 37.10
CA ALA A 324 46.53 57.87 36.38
C ALA A 324 48.03 58.19 36.59
N ASP A 325 48.63 58.98 35.69
CA ASP A 325 50.05 59.38 35.73
C ASP A 325 50.49 60.05 37.06
N THR A 326 49.53 60.56 37.83
CA THR A 326 49.71 61.23 39.13
C THR A 326 49.43 60.33 40.34
N GLU A 327 49.25 59.03 40.11
CA GLU A 327 48.84 58.04 41.12
C GLU A 327 49.77 56.81 41.10
N SER A 328 49.77 56.08 42.21
CA SER A 328 50.47 54.80 42.39
C SER A 328 49.52 53.77 43.00
N CYS A 329 49.72 52.50 42.61
CA CYS A 329 48.88 51.39 43.01
C CYS A 329 49.30 50.83 44.38
N SER A 330 48.44 50.98 45.39
CA SER A 330 48.72 50.54 46.76
C SER A 330 47.55 49.74 47.33
N ASN A 331 47.81 48.53 47.82
CA ASN A 331 46.79 47.59 48.31
C ASN A 331 45.59 47.43 47.35
N HIS A 332 45.87 47.31 46.04
CA HIS A 332 44.89 47.14 44.97
C HIS A 332 43.94 48.32 44.70
N ALA A 333 44.23 49.50 45.27
CA ALA A 333 43.56 50.77 44.97
C ALA A 333 44.53 51.82 44.41
N CYS A 334 44.04 52.71 43.57
CA CYS A 334 44.81 53.83 43.05
C CYS A 334 44.89 54.95 44.11
N SER A 335 46.09 55.51 44.30
CA SER A 335 46.35 56.50 45.35
C SER A 335 47.26 57.63 44.85
N ALA A 336 46.89 58.88 45.13
CA ALA A 336 47.62 60.05 44.64
C ALA A 336 49.06 60.11 45.17
N LEU A 337 50.02 60.34 44.27
CA LEU A 337 51.44 60.40 44.59
C LEU A 337 51.77 61.66 45.40
N SER A 338 52.09 61.47 46.68
CA SER A 338 52.47 62.54 47.59
C SER A 338 53.95 62.91 47.42
N CYS A 339 54.25 63.72 46.41
CA CYS A 339 55.61 64.17 46.13
C CYS A 339 56.11 65.22 47.13
N GLN A 340 57.40 65.15 47.47
CA GLN A 340 58.07 66.13 48.32
C GLN A 340 58.14 67.50 47.65
N TYR A 341 58.14 68.58 48.45
CA TYR A 341 58.35 69.95 47.97
C TYR A 341 59.60 70.04 47.07
N GLY A 342 59.45 70.58 45.87
CA GLY A 342 60.47 70.56 44.81
C GLY A 342 60.18 69.57 43.67
N TYR A 343 59.12 68.76 43.76
CA TYR A 343 58.78 67.72 42.81
C TYR A 343 57.27 67.73 42.46
N TYR A 344 56.91 67.17 41.31
CA TYR A 344 55.53 66.93 40.86
C TYR A 344 55.35 65.48 40.40
N ALA A 345 54.14 64.95 40.52
CA ALA A 345 53.82 63.59 40.06
C ALA A 345 53.63 63.55 38.54
N SER A 346 54.31 62.63 37.85
CA SER A 346 54.15 62.37 36.41
C SER A 346 54.74 61.01 36.05
N ASN A 347 54.08 60.25 35.17
CA ASN A 347 54.45 58.89 34.78
C ASN A 347 54.67 57.95 35.99
N HIS A 348 53.86 58.11 37.04
CA HIS A 348 53.95 57.40 38.33
C HIS A 348 55.22 57.67 39.17
N GLU A 349 56.05 58.63 38.77
CA GLU A 349 57.23 59.07 39.53
C GLU A 349 57.09 60.52 40.01
N CYS A 350 57.85 60.88 41.05
CA CYS A 350 58.00 62.27 41.47
C CYS A 350 59.16 62.92 40.70
N VAL A 351 58.83 63.69 39.66
CA VAL A 351 59.79 64.39 38.80
C VAL A 351 60.18 65.72 39.45
N LYS A 352 61.49 66.03 39.51
CA LYS A 352 61.97 67.29 40.09
C LYS A 352 61.62 68.46 39.19
N TYR A 353 61.14 69.57 39.77
CA TYR A 353 61.07 70.85 39.08
C TYR A 353 62.48 71.34 38.68
N GLY A 354 62.59 72.04 37.55
CA GLY A 354 63.86 72.59 37.07
C GLY A 354 64.39 73.70 37.98
N CYS A 355 63.49 74.48 38.58
CA CYS A 355 63.74 75.43 39.66
C CYS A 355 62.50 75.63 40.53
N MET A 356 62.70 76.09 41.76
CA MET A 356 61.66 76.54 42.69
C MET A 356 61.76 78.05 42.92
N ASP A 357 62.97 78.61 42.95
CA ASP A 357 63.20 80.05 42.92
C ASP A 357 64.42 80.43 42.05
N ASN A 358 64.74 81.73 41.96
CA ASN A 358 65.82 82.22 41.09
C ASN A 358 67.21 81.70 41.47
N ASN A 359 67.46 81.35 42.74
CA ASN A 359 68.77 80.89 43.22
C ASN A 359 69.09 79.46 42.76
N ASP A 360 68.10 78.68 42.30
CA ASP A 360 68.31 77.40 41.62
C ASP A 360 68.91 77.57 40.20
N CYS A 361 68.84 78.78 39.64
CA CYS A 361 69.24 79.10 38.27
C CYS A 361 70.65 79.68 38.17
N ALA A 362 71.19 79.79 36.95
CA ALA A 362 72.42 80.55 36.71
C ALA A 362 72.19 82.06 36.88
N SER A 363 73.23 82.83 37.21
CA SER A 363 73.13 84.25 37.60
C SER A 363 72.58 85.21 36.52
N ASP A 364 72.54 84.75 35.27
CA ASP A 364 71.99 85.40 34.08
C ASP A 364 70.54 84.95 33.74
N SER A 365 69.95 84.10 34.58
CA SER A 365 68.61 83.50 34.39
C SER A 365 67.73 83.60 35.65
N VAL A 366 66.42 83.50 35.44
CA VAL A 366 65.38 83.57 36.47
C VAL A 366 64.44 82.37 36.36
N CYS A 367 63.86 81.95 37.48
CA CYS A 367 62.89 80.86 37.49
C CYS A 367 61.52 81.36 37.01
N SER A 368 61.01 80.79 35.92
CA SER A 368 59.67 81.06 35.39
C SER A 368 58.96 79.76 35.09
N THR A 369 57.76 79.56 35.65
CA THR A 369 56.99 78.31 35.51
C THR A 369 57.84 77.05 35.78
N HIS A 370 58.63 77.06 36.85
CA HIS A 370 59.54 75.98 37.26
C HIS A 370 60.65 75.59 36.27
N SER A 371 60.99 76.48 35.33
CA SER A 371 62.15 76.35 34.44
C SER A 371 63.01 77.63 34.46
N CYS A 372 64.32 77.48 34.40
CA CYS A 372 65.25 78.61 34.33
C CYS A 372 65.25 79.22 32.92
N VAL A 373 64.82 80.47 32.81
CA VAL A 373 64.79 81.23 31.55
C VAL A 373 65.75 82.41 31.63
N ALA A 374 66.44 82.74 30.52
CA ALA A 374 67.37 83.87 30.48
C ALA A 374 66.66 85.19 30.85
N ALA A 375 67.24 85.97 31.76
CA ALA A 375 66.62 87.16 32.28
C ALA A 375 66.68 88.30 31.24
N GLN A 376 65.51 88.76 30.78
CA GLN A 376 65.44 89.81 29.76
C GLN A 376 65.45 91.20 30.38
N CYS A 377 66.61 91.85 30.34
CA CYS A 377 66.77 93.24 30.78
C CYS A 377 66.56 94.24 29.61
N PRO A 378 66.05 95.45 29.90
CA PRO A 378 66.05 96.56 28.94
C PRO A 378 67.47 96.92 28.46
N SER A 379 67.57 97.53 27.27
CA SER A 379 68.83 97.77 26.54
C SER A 379 69.89 98.66 27.21
N ASN A 380 69.63 99.13 28.43
CA ASN A 380 70.52 99.96 29.27
C ASN A 380 70.88 99.29 30.62
N GLN A 381 70.56 98.00 30.79
CA GLN A 381 70.77 97.23 32.01
C GLN A 381 71.43 95.88 31.70
N LEU A 382 72.23 95.38 32.64
CA LEU A 382 72.81 94.02 32.60
C LEU A 382 72.16 93.14 33.66
N VAL A 383 72.08 91.83 33.43
CA VAL A 383 71.70 90.87 34.47
C VAL A 383 72.85 90.75 35.46
N MET A 384 72.58 91.00 36.74
CA MET A 384 73.48 90.75 37.86
C MET A 384 72.68 90.18 39.01
N ASN A 385 73.07 88.99 39.49
CA ASN A 385 72.40 88.28 40.58
C ASN A 385 70.88 88.16 40.37
N HIS A 386 70.46 87.65 39.20
CA HIS A 386 69.05 87.43 38.82
C HIS A 386 68.17 88.69 38.74
N ALA A 387 68.77 89.89 38.77
CA ALA A 387 68.10 91.18 38.65
C ALA A 387 68.76 92.06 37.58
N CYS A 388 68.02 93.03 37.03
CA CYS A 388 68.54 93.95 36.02
C CYS A 388 69.14 95.20 36.69
N ALA A 389 70.44 95.41 36.52
CA ALA A 389 71.19 96.53 37.09
C ALA A 389 71.51 97.60 36.04
N MET A 390 71.30 98.87 36.39
CA MET A 390 71.69 100.03 35.57
C MET A 390 73.21 100.25 35.64
N LEU A 391 73.85 100.49 34.50
CA LEU A 391 75.27 100.84 34.45
C LEU A 391 75.50 102.28 34.98
N SER A 392 76.24 102.42 36.07
CA SER A 392 76.66 103.71 36.61
C SER A 392 77.80 104.33 35.80
N GLY A 393 77.68 105.62 35.45
CA GLY A 393 78.53 106.31 34.47
C GLY A 393 79.99 106.60 34.85
N THR A 394 80.61 105.81 35.73
CA THR A 394 82.03 105.90 36.10
C THR A 394 82.91 104.86 35.42
N ASP A 395 82.35 103.71 35.05
CA ASP A 395 83.09 102.58 34.44
C ASP A 395 83.13 102.69 32.89
N ALA A 396 82.84 103.87 32.36
CA ALA A 396 82.64 104.14 30.93
C ALA A 396 83.82 104.93 30.29
N LEU A 397 85.06 104.61 30.67
CA LEU A 397 86.26 105.06 29.97
C LEU A 397 87.01 103.85 29.38
N PHE A 398 87.42 103.97 28.11
CA PHE A 398 88.20 102.98 27.35
C PHE A 398 87.49 101.68 26.92
N GLY A 399 86.28 101.79 26.36
CA GLY A 399 85.70 100.70 25.56
C GLY A 399 84.47 101.09 24.75
N PHE A 400 84.49 100.89 23.43
CA PHE A 400 83.30 100.89 22.59
C PHE A 400 82.92 99.45 22.25
N VAL A 401 81.67 99.08 22.51
CA VAL A 401 81.16 97.72 22.29
C VAL A 401 80.94 97.48 20.80
N LYS A 402 81.41 96.34 20.31
CA LYS A 402 80.95 95.72 19.07
C LYS A 402 80.51 94.29 19.38
N ASP A 403 79.38 93.87 18.84
CA ASP A 403 78.87 92.49 18.88
C ASP A 403 78.84 91.85 20.30
N ASN A 404 78.43 92.64 21.30
CA ASN A 404 78.25 92.25 22.71
C ASN A 404 79.47 91.57 23.40
N ARG A 405 80.70 91.90 23.00
CA ARG A 405 81.91 91.44 23.71
C ARG A 405 82.90 92.58 23.98
N TYR A 406 83.36 92.65 25.23
CA TYR A 406 84.46 93.53 25.62
C TYR A 406 85.80 92.89 25.25
N VAL A 407 86.76 93.68 24.76
CA VAL A 407 88.09 93.21 24.38
C VAL A 407 89.14 94.23 24.80
N SER A 408 89.97 93.86 25.77
CA SER A 408 91.18 94.58 26.18
C SER A 408 92.43 93.80 25.75
N TYR A 409 93.53 94.51 25.47
CA TYR A 409 94.77 93.92 24.95
C TYR A 409 96.01 94.62 25.53
N LEU A 410 97.16 93.91 25.42
CA LEU A 410 98.51 94.24 25.90
C LEU A 410 98.73 93.93 27.40
N SER A 411 99.80 93.20 27.81
CA SER A 411 100.83 92.51 27.02
C SER A 411 101.64 91.47 27.83
N GLY A 412 101.94 90.31 27.23
CA GLY A 412 102.95 89.33 27.70
C GLY A 412 102.50 88.39 28.83
N GLU A 413 102.99 87.15 28.95
CA GLU A 413 103.83 86.30 28.07
C GLU A 413 103.52 84.80 28.24
N GLY A 414 103.80 83.99 27.21
CA GLY A 414 104.38 82.63 27.33
C GLY A 414 103.65 81.46 28.02
N ILE A 415 102.82 80.71 27.28
CA ILE A 415 102.55 79.26 27.45
C ILE A 415 102.36 78.68 26.02
N SER A 416 102.76 77.49 25.54
CA SER A 416 103.65 76.37 25.91
C SER A 416 102.95 75.04 25.55
N THR A 417 103.60 74.23 24.70
CA THR A 417 103.51 72.75 24.59
C THR A 417 102.18 72.02 24.26
N ASN A 418 102.18 71.42 23.05
CA ASN A 418 101.53 70.15 22.61
C ASN A 418 101.89 68.92 23.51
N PRO A 419 101.37 67.66 23.32
CA PRO A 419 100.65 67.06 22.16
C PRO A 419 99.45 66.07 22.41
N ILE A 420 98.85 65.60 21.29
CA ILE A 420 98.23 64.27 20.93
C ILE A 420 98.81 63.00 21.66
N PRO A 421 98.25 61.74 21.66
CA PRO A 421 97.14 61.11 20.84
C PRO A 421 96.25 59.98 21.51
N ALA A 422 95.50 59.19 20.67
CA ALA A 422 95.16 57.73 20.78
C ALA A 422 93.94 57.24 21.66
N LEU A 423 93.29 56.06 21.50
CA LEU A 423 93.11 55.01 20.43
C LEU A 423 92.00 53.95 20.79
N LEU A 424 91.33 53.33 19.79
CA LEU A 424 90.62 52.00 19.77
C LEU A 424 89.47 51.71 20.82
N PHE A 425 88.67 50.61 20.87
CA PHE A 425 88.38 49.33 20.14
C PHE A 425 86.80 49.27 19.93
N LEU A 426 86.14 48.68 18.90
CA LEU A 426 85.84 47.24 18.60
C LEU A 426 85.14 46.46 19.77
N ALA A 427 84.13 45.55 19.63
CA ALA A 427 83.31 44.95 18.53
C ALA A 427 82.11 44.10 19.16
N VAL A 428 81.22 43.24 18.57
CA VAL A 428 80.88 42.70 17.21
C VAL A 428 79.51 41.91 17.17
N LEU A 429 78.86 41.77 15.98
CA LEU A 429 77.87 40.75 15.45
C LEU A 429 76.44 40.40 16.01
N ALA A 430 75.52 40.17 15.03
CA ALA A 430 74.41 39.19 14.89
C ALA A 430 73.12 39.25 15.79
N GLY A 431 71.93 38.83 15.31
CA GLY A 431 71.47 38.49 13.94
C GLY A 431 70.19 37.61 13.85
N ILE A 432 69.51 37.62 12.68
CA ILE A 432 68.41 36.70 12.23
C ILE A 432 67.04 36.88 12.95
N GLY A 433 65.86 36.86 12.30
CA GLY A 433 65.54 36.71 10.87
C GLY A 433 64.03 36.82 10.55
N TYR A 434 63.68 36.74 9.26
CA TYR A 434 62.31 36.78 8.70
C TYR A 434 61.51 35.49 8.96
N PHE A 435 60.16 35.57 8.98
CA PHE A 435 59.30 34.98 7.93
C PHE A 435 57.81 35.38 8.06
N ALA A 436 57.06 35.32 6.96
CA ALA A 436 55.60 35.47 6.92
C ALA A 436 55.01 34.78 5.67
N TRP A 437 53.86 34.09 5.76
CA TRP A 437 52.92 33.93 4.63
C TRP A 437 51.51 33.38 4.98
N THR A 438 50.49 34.04 4.40
CA THR A 438 49.20 33.55 3.83
C THR A 438 48.32 32.43 4.43
N ARG A 439 47.05 32.80 4.65
CA ARG A 439 45.76 32.23 4.14
C ARG A 439 45.54 30.71 3.88
N TYR A 440 44.27 30.34 4.15
CA TYR A 440 43.48 29.11 3.86
C TYR A 440 43.34 28.13 5.05
N GLY A 441 42.19 27.47 5.28
CA GLY A 441 40.86 27.70 4.69
C GLY A 441 39.86 26.53 4.81
N ASN A 442 38.75 26.76 5.54
CA ASN A 442 37.43 26.09 5.47
C ASN A 442 37.28 24.58 5.82
N ALA A 443 36.17 24.29 6.52
CA ALA A 443 35.40 23.02 6.64
C ALA A 443 36.09 21.64 6.86
N GLY A 444 35.68 20.95 7.94
CA GLY A 444 35.91 19.51 8.16
C GLY A 444 34.91 18.92 9.17
N LYS A 445 34.42 17.70 8.96
CA LYS A 445 33.30 17.08 9.72
C LYS A 445 33.70 15.71 10.28
N LYS A 446 33.16 15.36 11.46
CA LYS A 446 33.09 14.00 12.06
C LYS A 446 34.41 13.32 12.45
N ARG A 447 34.50 12.92 13.72
CA ARG A 447 33.86 11.65 14.12
C ARG A 447 33.05 11.83 15.40
#